data_AF-A0A956LMG7-F1
#
_entry.id   AF-A0A956LMG7-F1
#
_cell.length_a   1.000
_cell.length_b   1.000
_cell.length_c   1.000
_cell.angle_alpha   90.00
_cell.angle_beta   90.00
_cell.angle_gamma   90.00
#
_symmetry.space_group_name_H-M   'P 1'
#
loop_
_entity.id
_entity.type
_entity.pdbx_description
1 polymer ?
#
loop_
_entity_poly.entity_id
_entity_poly.type
_entity_poly.pdbx_seq_one_letter_code
_entity_poly.pdbx_strand_id
1 'polypeptide(L)' 'VPLAHGGELLLLFVLEGAARLELDAPGDGEHALPAGACLALPAGAPARLRVVREPLELLEVTLPA' A
#
# COMPACT_ATOMS: atom_id res chain seq x y z
N VAL A 1 6.23 -7.17 -2.13
CA VAL A 1 6.10 -7.46 -0.69
C VAL A 1 4.63 -7.55 -0.34
N PRO A 2 4.15 -8.64 0.28
CA PRO A 2 2.76 -8.73 0.74
C PRO A 2 2.54 -7.71 1.86
N LEU A 3 1.41 -7.01 1.84
CA LEU A 3 0.99 -6.19 2.96
C LEU A 3 0.15 -7.06 3.91
N ALA A 4 0.58 -7.17 5.16
CA ALA A 4 -0.11 -7.95 6.17
C ALA A 4 -0.45 -7.04 7.35
N HIS A 5 -1.74 -6.87 7.61
CA HIS A 5 -2.28 -6.10 8.73
C HIS A 5 -3.31 -6.97 9.48
N GLY A 6 -3.44 -6.78 10.79
CA GLY A 6 -4.20 -7.62 11.72
C GLY A 6 -5.73 -7.49 11.65
N GLY A 7 -6.26 -6.99 10.54
CA GLY A 7 -7.69 -6.68 10.37
C GLY A 7 -8.03 -5.21 10.65
N GLU A 8 -7.06 -4.37 10.96
CA GLU A 8 -7.22 -2.92 11.04
C GLU A 8 -7.21 -2.23 9.66
N LEU A 9 -7.62 -0.95 9.64
CA LEU A 9 -7.39 -0.06 8.50
C LEU A 9 -5.91 0.30 8.42
N LEU A 10 -5.31 0.11 7.25
CA LEU A 10 -3.92 0.44 6.98
C LEU A 10 -3.85 1.72 6.13
N LEU A 11 -3.07 2.70 6.58
CA LEU A 11 -2.72 3.88 5.80
C LEU A 11 -1.25 3.81 5.38
N LEU A 12 -0.99 3.99 4.10
CA LEU A 12 0.35 4.02 3.52
C LEU A 12 0.61 5.37 2.88
N PHE A 13 1.77 5.95 3.17
CA PHE A 13 2.26 7.19 2.57
C PHE A 13 3.62 6.92 1.92
N VAL A 14 3.78 7.31 0.66
CA VAL A 14 5.08 7.22 -0.04
C VAL A 14 5.83 8.51 0.20
N LEU A 15 6.94 8.45 0.95
CA LEU A 15 7.76 9.61 1.27
C LEU A 15 8.82 9.87 0.19
N GLU A 16 9.42 8.80 -0.34
CA GLU A 16 10.40 8.83 -1.43
C GLU A 16 10.23 7.62 -2.36
N GLY A 17 10.62 7.76 -3.63
CA GLY A 17 10.57 6.67 -4.59
C GLY A 17 9.21 6.51 -5.26
N ALA A 18 8.92 5.29 -5.71
CA ALA A 18 7.61 4.95 -6.26
C ALA A 18 7.32 3.45 -6.12
N ALA A 19 6.05 3.14 -5.90
CA ALA A 19 5.55 1.78 -5.85
C ALA A 19 4.28 1.61 -6.69
N ARG A 20 3.85 0.37 -6.86
CA ARG A 20 2.50 -0.02 -7.29
C ARG A 20 1.87 -0.91 -6.25
N LEU A 21 0.58 -0.69 -6.01
CA LEU A 21 -0.26 -1.61 -5.25
C LEU A 21 -1.03 -2.48 -6.22
N GLU A 22 -0.96 -3.79 -6.02
CA GLU A 22 -1.79 -4.78 -6.70
C GLU A 22 -2.77 -5.33 -5.67
N LEU A 23 -4.06 -5.31 -6.00
CA LEU A 23 -5.10 -5.95 -5.20
C LEU A 23 -5.38 -7.34 -5.79
N ASP A 24 -5.44 -8.37 -4.94
CA ASP A 24 -5.67 -9.76 -5.38
C ASP A 24 -7.16 -10.03 -5.69
N ALA A 25 -8.01 -8.99 -5.73
CA ALA A 25 -9.42 -9.06 -6.06
C ALA A 25 -9.68 -8.84 -7.58
N PRO A 26 -10.60 -9.60 -8.21
CA PRO A 26 -10.88 -9.45 -9.63
C PRO A 26 -11.46 -8.08 -9.96
N GLY A 27 -10.77 -7.31 -10.81
CA GLY A 27 -11.25 -6.02 -11.33
C GLY A 27 -10.66 -4.78 -10.65
N ASP A 28 -9.91 -4.94 -9.55
CA ASP A 28 -9.38 -3.80 -8.78
C ASP A 28 -8.09 -3.20 -9.35
N GLY A 29 -7.38 -3.92 -10.23
CA GLY A 29 -6.29 -3.39 -11.04
C GLY A 29 -5.01 -3.04 -10.26
N GLU A 30 -4.11 -2.29 -10.91
CA GLU A 30 -2.87 -1.80 -10.32
C GLU A 30 -3.00 -0.29 -10.02
N HIS A 31 -2.61 0.12 -8.82
CA HIS A 31 -2.62 1.52 -8.42
C HIS A 31 -1.19 2.06 -8.33
N ALA A 32 -0.92 3.16 -9.04
CA ALA A 32 0.36 3.85 -8.96
C ALA A 32 0.47 4.65 -7.65
N LEU A 33 1.59 4.48 -6.95
CA LEU A 33 1.92 5.18 -5.71
C LEU A 33 3.25 5.92 -5.89
N PRO A 34 3.26 7.09 -6.56
CA PRO A 34 4.43 7.95 -6.61
C PRO A 34 4.74 8.58 -5.24
N ALA A 35 5.94 9.15 -5.07
CA ALA A 35 6.24 9.99 -3.90
C ALA A 35 5.15 11.07 -3.69
N GLY A 36 4.73 11.22 -2.44
CA GLY A 36 3.60 12.06 -2.03
C GLY A 36 2.23 11.39 -2.10
N ALA A 37 2.12 10.18 -2.66
CA ALA A 37 0.86 9.45 -2.66
C ALA A 37 0.49 8.94 -1.28
N CYS A 38 -0.82 8.87 -1.02
CA CYS A 38 -1.39 8.20 0.14
C CYS A 38 -2.48 7.21 -0.30
N LEU A 39 -2.64 6.15 0.49
CA LEU A 39 -3.54 5.04 0.22
C LEU A 39 -4.14 4.60 1.56
N ALA A 40 -5.44 4.31 1.55
CA ALA A 40 -6.11 3.58 2.62
C ALA A 40 -6.47 2.18 2.12
N LEU A 41 -5.90 1.15 2.75
CA LEU A 41 -6.20 -0.24 2.47
C LEU A 41 -7.20 -0.77 3.52
N PRO A 42 -8.42 -1.16 3.11
CA PRO A 42 -9.42 -1.70 4.03
C PRO A 42 -8.96 -2.97 4.74
N ALA A 43 -9.49 -3.19 5.94
CA ALA A 43 -9.36 -4.42 6.72
C ALA A 43 -9.55 -5.68 5.85
N GLY A 44 -8.55 -6.58 5.87
CA GLY A 44 -8.62 -7.88 5.19
C GLY A 44 -8.50 -7.84 3.66
N ALA A 45 -8.21 -6.69 3.05
CA ALA A 45 -7.99 -6.61 1.60
C ALA A 45 -6.63 -7.20 1.22
N PRO A 46 -6.58 -8.32 0.47
CA PRO A 46 -5.31 -8.93 0.09
C PRO A 46 -4.60 -8.05 -0.95
N ALA A 47 -3.41 -7.54 -0.61
CA ALA A 47 -2.67 -6.61 -1.44
C ALA A 47 -1.17 -6.89 -1.46
N ARG A 48 -0.52 -6.53 -2.57
CA ARG A 48 0.93 -6.63 -2.76
C ARG A 48 1.48 -5.31 -3.23
N LEU A 49 2.57 -4.89 -2.59
CA LEU A 49 3.34 -3.74 -2.99
C LEU A 49 4.50 -4.17 -3.90
N ARG A 50 4.63 -3.54 -5.07
CA ARG A 50 5.78 -3.69 -5.97
C ARG A 50 6.57 -2.39 -6.01
N VAL A 51 7.88 -2.47 -5.76
CA VAL A 51 8.78 -1.34 -5.89
C VAL A 51 8.98 -1.03 -7.37
N VAL A 52 8.79 0.23 -7.76
CA VAL A 52 8.99 0.70 -9.14
C VAL A 52 10.23 1.59 -9.23
N ARG A 53 10.55 2.33 -8.18
CA ARG A 53 11.73 3.19 -8.10
C ARG A 53 12.30 3.22 -6.69
N GLU A 54 13.61 3.04 -6.60
CA GLU A 54 14.38 3.10 -5.35
C GLU A 54 15.15 4.44 -5.20
N PRO A 55 15.51 4.84 -3.97
CA PRO A 55 15.07 4.23 -2.71
C PRO A 55 13.56 4.43 -2.52
N LEU A 56 12.91 3.45 -1.89
CA LEU A 56 11.50 3.54 -1.54
C LEU A 56 11.40 3.74 -0.03
N GLU A 57 10.88 4.89 0.37
CA GLU A 57 10.58 5.20 1.77
C GLU A 57 9.07 5.29 1.96
N LEU A 58 8.56 4.54 2.95
CA LEU A 58 7.14 4.43 3.25
C LEU A 58 6.90 4.75 4.73
N LEU A 59 5.83 5.48 5.00
CA LEU A 59 5.25 5.56 6.32
C LEU A 59 3.99 4.69 6.36
N GLU A 60 3.99 3.73 7.27
CA GLU A 60 2.87 2.86 7.56
C GLU A 60 2.19 3.31 8.85
N VAL A 61 0.87 3.52 8.81
CA VAL A 61 0.07 3.87 9.97
C VAL A 61 -1.09 2.88 10.10
N THR A 62 -1.12 2.16 11.21
CA THR A 62 -2.22 1.29 11.61
C THR A 62 -3.07 1.97 12.66
N LEU A 63 -4.38 1.89 12.51
CA LEU A 63 -5.33 2.41 13.51
C LEU A 63 -5.93 1.22 14.27
N PRO A 64 -5.71 1.09 15.59
CA PRO A 64 -6.41 0.07 16.35
C PRO A 64 -7.92 0.32 16.29
N ALA A 65 -8.69 -0.76 16.17
CA ALA A 65 -10.14 -0.74 16.23
C ALA A 65 -10.66 -0.31 17.62
#